data_AF-A0A4Z1AUU1-F1
#
_entry.id   AF-A0A4Z1AUU1-F1
#
_cell.length_a   1.000
_cell.length_b   1.000
_cell.length_c   1.000
_cell.angle_alpha   90.00
_cell.angle_beta   90.00
_cell.angle_gamma   90.00
#
_symmetry.space_group_name_H-M   'P 1'
#
loop_
_entity.id
_entity.type
_entity.pdbx_description
1 polymer ?
#
loop_
_entity_poly.entity_id
_entity_poly.type
_entity_poly.pdbx_seq_one_letter_code
_entity_poly.pdbx_strand_id
1 'polypeptide(L)'
;MEITTNCSLKTFIYRRVSVPGSLTLTNHHLTFASFSLTNSPLNIQIPLEDIKKVKLKKGIFIKSLGIFYNNDWYVFKYFQDDNYNKIYNHLNQKQK
;
A
#
# COMPACT_ATOMS: atom_id res chain seq x y z
N MET A 1 11.69 12.84 1.79
CA MET A 1 11.93 11.52 1.18
C MET A 1 10.68 11.13 0.43
N GLU A 2 10.82 10.65 -0.80
CA GLU A 2 9.72 10.15 -1.61
C GLU A 2 10.11 8.80 -2.21
N ILE A 3 9.27 7.79 -2.04
CA ILE A 3 9.50 6.43 -2.56
C ILE A 3 8.22 5.94 -3.20
N THR A 4 8.30 5.53 -4.47
CA THR A 4 7.14 5.10 -5.25
C THR A 4 7.34 3.68 -5.78
N THR A 5 6.26 2.91 -5.84
CA THR A 5 6.23 1.57 -6.44
C THR A 5 4.87 1.32 -7.09
N ASN A 6 4.86 0.73 -8.29
CA ASN A 6 3.63 0.27 -8.92
C ASN A 6 3.21 -1.07 -8.33
N CYS A 7 1.94 -1.19 -7.99
CA CYS A 7 1.38 -2.39 -7.38
C CYS A 7 -0.12 -2.52 -7.68
N SER A 8 -0.76 -3.50 -7.04
CA SER A 8 -2.22 -3.56 -6.99
C SER A 8 -2.72 -3.57 -5.57
N LEU A 9 -3.77 -2.80 -5.33
CA LEU A 9 -4.48 -2.77 -4.06
C LEU A 9 -5.61 -3.81 -4.06
N LYS A 10 -5.69 -4.56 -2.97
CA LYS A 10 -6.82 -5.39 -2.58
C LYS A 10 -7.37 -4.91 -1.25
N THR A 11 -8.57 -4.34 -1.25
CA THR A 11 -9.32 -4.01 -0.03
C THR A 11 -10.29 -5.13 0.32
N PHE A 12 -10.67 -5.24 1.59
CA PHE A 12 -11.58 -6.28 2.07
C PHE A 12 -13.00 -6.12 1.50
N ILE A 13 -13.38 -4.91 1.07
CA ILE A 13 -14.71 -4.58 0.55
C ILE A 13 -14.89 -5.11 -0.88
N TYR A 14 -13.86 -5.03 -1.74
CA TYR A 14 -13.93 -5.48 -3.14
C TYR A 14 -13.18 -6.82 -3.33
N ARG A 15 -13.74 -7.91 -2.78
CA ARG A 15 -13.05 -9.21 -2.65
C ARG A 15 -12.59 -9.89 -3.94
N ARG A 16 -12.89 -9.39 -5.14
CA ARG A 16 -12.54 -10.07 -6.41
C ARG A 16 -11.55 -9.35 -7.32
N VAL A 17 -11.39 -8.03 -7.23
CA VAL A 17 -10.60 -7.27 -8.22
C VAL A 17 -9.43 -6.59 -7.52
N SER A 18 -8.21 -6.91 -7.94
CA SER A 18 -7.03 -6.15 -7.54
C SER A 18 -6.97 -4.90 -8.41
N VAL A 19 -6.97 -3.72 -7.80
CA VAL A 19 -6.95 -2.44 -8.53
C VAL A 19 -5.50 -2.05 -8.79
N PRO A 20 -5.03 -1.96 -10.04
CA PRO A 20 -3.67 -1.53 -10.32
C PRO A 20 -3.50 -0.04 -10.04
N GLY A 21 -2.34 0.35 -9.54
CA GLY A 21 -2.03 1.73 -9.21
C GLY A 21 -0.61 1.93 -8.74
N SER A 22 -0.33 3.15 -8.29
CA SER A 22 0.95 3.54 -7.72
C SER A 22 0.82 3.78 -6.23
N LEU A 23 1.77 3.24 -5.45
CA LEU A 23 1.89 3.46 -4.02
C LEU A 23 3.10 4.35 -3.76
N THR A 24 2.86 5.53 -3.18
CA THR A 24 3.88 6.54 -2.89
C THR A 24 3.94 6.80 -1.39
N LEU A 25 5.15 6.68 -0.84
CA LEU A 25 5.48 7.04 0.53
C LEU A 25 6.17 8.40 0.53
N THR A 26 5.67 9.32 1.36
CA THR A 26 6.29 10.61 1.68
C THR A 26 6.68 10.67 3.15
N ASN A 27 7.13 11.83 3.63
CA ASN A 27 7.44 12.03 5.05
C ASN A 27 6.22 11.87 5.98
N HIS A 28 5.01 12.16 5.48
CA HIS A 28 3.78 12.29 6.28
C HIS A 28 2.64 11.38 5.83
N HIS A 29 2.65 10.91 4.58
CA HIS A 29 1.56 10.12 4.01
C HIS A 29 2.04 8.91 3.23
N LEU A 30 1.22 7.87 3.25
CA LEU A 30 1.23 6.77 2.28
C LEU A 30 0.01 6.94 1.36
N THR A 31 0.25 7.17 0.07
CA THR A 31 -0.80 7.43 -0.91
C THR A 31 -0.85 6.32 -1.94
N PHE A 32 -2.05 5.82 -2.23
CA PHE A 32 -2.32 4.94 -3.36
C PHE A 32 -3.19 5.66 -4.37
N ALA A 33 -2.75 5.68 -5.64
CA ALA A 33 -3.53 6.22 -6.75
C ALA A 33 -3.78 5.13 -7.79
N SER A 34 -5.05 4.80 -8.04
CA SER A 34 -5.41 3.79 -9.06
C SER A 34 -5.13 4.30 -10.47
N PHE A 35 -4.74 3.40 -11.38
CA PHE A 35 -4.65 3.69 -12.82
C PHE A 35 -6.00 3.65 -13.55
N SER A 36 -7.11 3.80 -12.82
CA SER A 36 -8.45 3.70 -13.40
C SER A 36 -8.68 4.80 -14.45
N LEU A 37 -9.20 4.42 -15.62
CA LEU A 37 -9.68 5.33 -16.65
C LEU A 37 -11.15 5.75 -16.43
N THR A 38 -11.78 5.31 -15.34
CA THR A 38 -13.16 5.65 -15.01
C THR A 38 -13.26 6.98 -14.28
N ASN A 39 -14.44 7.61 -14.32
CA ASN A 39 -14.73 8.89 -13.63
C ASN A 39 -14.67 8.81 -12.08
N SER A 40 -14.28 7.68 -11.50
CA SER A 40 -14.20 7.48 -10.06
C SER A 40 -12.95 6.65 -9.70
N PRO A 41 -11.75 7.23 -9.82
CA PRO A 41 -10.51 6.55 -9.45
C PRO A 41 -10.49 6.25 -7.95
N LEU A 42 -10.02 5.05 -7.59
CA LEU A 42 -9.80 4.68 -6.20
C LEU A 42 -8.47 5.27 -5.74
N ASN A 43 -8.55 6.38 -5.02
CA ASN A 43 -7.39 7.03 -4.41
C ASN A 43 -7.51 6.97 -2.89
N ILE A 44 -6.42 6.62 -2.21
CA ILE A 44 -6.36 6.50 -0.76
C ILE A 44 -5.15 7.27 -0.29
N GLN A 45 -5.33 8.10 0.73
CA GLN A 45 -4.24 8.79 1.42
C GLN A 45 -4.31 8.44 2.89
N ILE A 46 -3.23 7.90 3.43
CA ILE A 46 -3.14 7.43 4.81
C ILE A 46 -2.07 8.26 5.52
N PRO A 47 -2.43 9.09 6.52
CA PRO A 47 -1.45 9.72 7.40
C PRO A 47 -0.61 8.65 8.10
N LEU A 48 0.71 8.81 8.12
CA LEU A 48 1.60 7.78 8.69
C LEU A 48 1.36 7.55 10.19
N GLU A 49 0.92 8.59 10.91
CA GLU A 49 0.57 8.53 12.33
C GLU A 49 -0.66 7.67 12.63
N ASP A 50 -1.59 7.55 11.68
CA ASP A 50 -2.82 6.76 11.81
C ASP A 50 -2.61 5.28 11.44
N ILE A 51 -1.43 4.92 10.95
CA ILE A 51 -1.13 3.53 10.60
C ILE A 51 -0.91 2.71 11.87
N LYS A 52 -1.93 1.94 12.23
CA LYS A 52 -1.95 1.12 13.44
C LYS A 52 -1.00 -0.08 13.37
N LYS A 53 -0.87 -0.73 12.20
CA LYS A 53 -0.02 -1.92 12.00
C LYS A 53 0.46 -2.02 10.56
N VAL A 54 1.71 -2.44 10.37
CA VAL A 54 2.30 -2.77 9.06
C VAL A 54 2.72 -4.23 9.05
N LYS A 55 2.47 -4.95 7.94
CA LYS A 55 2.88 -6.35 7.77
C LYS A 55 3.44 -6.60 6.38
N LEU A 56 4.64 -7.16 6.29
CA LEU A 56 5.19 -7.68 5.04
C LEU A 56 5.07 -9.21 5.02
N LYS A 57 4.40 -9.76 4.00
CA LYS A 57 4.36 -11.20 3.74
C LYS A 57 5.21 -11.49 2.52
N LYS A 58 6.30 -12.24 2.73
CA LYS A 58 7.14 -12.80 1.66
C LYS A 58 6.66 -14.23 1.39
N GLY A 59 5.63 -14.39 0.57
CA GLY A 59 5.22 -15.71 0.08
C GLY A 59 6.18 -16.21 -1.00
N ILE A 60 6.15 -17.52 -1.28
CA ILE A 60 6.96 -18.16 -2.33
C ILE A 60 6.68 -17.55 -3.72
N PHE A 61 5.43 -17.19 -4.00
CA PHE A 61 5.02 -16.67 -5.32
C PHE A 61 4.64 -15.19 -5.35
N ILE A 62 4.06 -14.65 -4.27
CA ILE A 62 3.59 -13.24 -4.25
C ILE A 62 3.99 -12.59 -2.93
N LYS A 63 4.69 -11.47 -3.05
CA LYS A 63 4.99 -10.56 -1.93
C LYS A 63 3.81 -9.62 -1.71
N SER A 64 3.46 -9.34 -0.46
CA SER A 64 2.39 -8.39 -0.11
C SER A 64 2.73 -7.50 1.07
N LEU A 65 2.37 -6.22 0.98
CA LEU A 65 2.43 -5.25 2.07
C LEU A 65 1.01 -4.98 2.57
N GLY A 66 0.74 -5.26 3.84
CA GLY A 66 -0.52 -4.97 4.51
C GLY A 66 -0.40 -3.77 5.43
N ILE A 67 -1.31 -2.82 5.28
CA ILE A 67 -1.44 -1.62 6.13
C ILE A 67 -2.78 -1.69 6.84
N PHE A 68 -2.77 -1.62 8.17
CA PHE A 68 -3.99 -1.56 8.98
C PHE A 68 -4.28 -0.10 9.31
N TYR A 69 -5.39 0.41 8.79
CA TYR A 69 -5.83 1.80 8.91
C TYR A 69 -7.35 1.84 8.95
N ASN A 70 -7.93 2.74 9.75
CA ASN A 70 -9.38 2.89 9.90
C ASN A 70 -10.15 1.56 10.09
N ASN A 71 -9.61 0.68 10.94
CA ASN A 71 -10.16 -0.65 11.23
C ASN A 71 -10.21 -1.64 10.05
N ASP A 72 -9.56 -1.32 8.93
CA ASP A 72 -9.50 -2.16 7.74
C ASP A 72 -8.06 -2.47 7.29
N TRP A 73 -7.92 -3.59 6.58
CA TRP A 73 -6.66 -3.97 5.95
C TRP A 73 -6.62 -3.53 4.48
N TYR A 74 -5.62 -2.73 4.15
CA TYR A 74 -5.23 -2.36 2.79
C TYR A 74 -4.05 -3.23 2.39
N VAL A 75 -4.25 -4.12 1.43
CA VAL A 75 -3.22 -5.08 1.03
C VAL A 75 -2.72 -4.78 -0.38
N PHE A 76 -1.46 -4.38 -0.48
CA PHE A 76 -0.75 -4.12 -1.72
C PHE A 76 0.02 -5.36 -2.16
N LYS A 77 -0.08 -5.73 -3.44
CA LYS A 77 0.54 -6.94 -4.05
C LYS A 77 1.02 -6.66 -5.46
N TYR A 78 1.67 -7.64 -6.09
CA TYR A 78 2.13 -7.56 -7.49
C TYR A 78 3.03 -6.34 -7.74
N PHE A 79 3.96 -6.08 -6.83
CA PHE A 79 4.93 -4.99 -6.95
C PHE A 79 5.82 -5.19 -8.17
N GLN A 80 6.07 -4.12 -8.91
CA GLN A 80 6.91 -4.14 -10.12
C GLN A 80 8.42 -3.96 -9.81
N ASP A 81 8.76 -3.50 -8.61
CA ASP A 81 10.14 -3.27 -8.17
C ASP A 81 10.29 -3.64 -6.68
N ASP A 82 11.48 -3.45 -6.10
CA ASP A 82 11.76 -3.69 -4.69
C ASP A 82 11.57 -2.47 -3.77
N ASN A 83 10.99 -1.37 -4.27
CA ASN A 83 10.77 -0.18 -3.46
C ASN A 83 9.74 -0.42 -2.34
N TYR A 84 8.86 -1.42 -2.46
CA TYR A 84 7.97 -1.85 -1.36
C TYR A 84 8.75 -2.28 -0.10
N ASN A 85 9.97 -2.80 -0.22
CA ASN A 85 10.81 -3.12 0.94
C ASN A 85 11.27 -1.85 1.65
N LYS A 86 11.65 -0.82 0.89
CA LYS A 86 12.05 0.48 1.45
C LYS A 86 10.86 1.14 2.16
N ILE A 87 9.68 1.09 1.53
CA ILE A 87 8.42 1.56 2.13
C ILE A 87 8.15 0.82 3.44
N TYR A 88 8.16 -0.52 3.41
CA TYR A 88 7.94 -1.34 4.61
C TYR A 88 8.91 -1.00 5.74
N ASN A 89 10.21 -0.92 5.45
CA ASN A 89 11.23 -0.64 6.45
C ASN A 89 11.03 0.73 7.10
N HIS A 90 10.70 1.75 6.32
CA HIS A 90 10.43 3.09 6.85
C HIS A 90 9.20 3.10 7.76
N LEU A 91 8.10 2.47 7.32
CA LEU A 91 6.87 2.40 8.11
C LEU A 91 7.05 1.59 9.40
N ASN A 92 7.80 0.49 9.34
CA ASN A 92 8.05 -0.38 10.49
C ASN A 92 9.00 0.27 11.52
N GLN A 93 9.90 1.16 11.10
CA GLN A 93 10.74 1.95 12.02
C GLN A 93 9.92 2.95 12.83
N LYS A 94 8.91 3.60 12.23
CA LYS A 94 8.02 4.54 12.94
C LYS A 94 7.05 3.87 13.93
N GLN A 95 6.91 2.55 13.89
CA GLN A 95 6.05 1.79 14.82
C GLN A 95 6.79 1.27 16.06
N LYS A 96 8.10 1.51 16.16
CA LYS A 96 8.90 1.22 17.35
C LYS A 96 9.02 2.47 18.21
#